data_AF-A0A821EMU8-F1
#
_entry.id   AF-A0A821EMU8-F1
#
_cell.length_a   1.000
_cell.length_b   1.000
_cell.length_c   1.000
_cell.angle_alpha   90.00
_cell.angle_beta   90.00
_cell.angle_gamma   90.00
#
_symmetry.space_group_name_H-M   'P 1'
#
loop_
_entity.id
_entity.type
_entity.pdbx_description
1 polymer ?
#
loop_
_entity_poly.entity_id
_entity_poly.type
_entity_poly.pdbx_seq_one_letter_code
_entity_poly.pdbx_strand_id
1 'polypeptide(L)'
;MQQNVELQREIEAFRSKLDYIVTFINEKLDQKKTTPATSSSVSMLQLAFENMQQTEMKLLELKLKSVSQQEENDLLKYLMEKSQNISSIEQMQLFAIIEQRLLEREIDLVRQELEITERKAVQLEQAFENSDETIKFHLESLKLKCDILRKHIITCSQRLDEVNKQNLIRLANESQILKNRNQQEESNIE
;
A
#
# COMPACT_ATOMS: atom_id res chain seq x y z
N MET A 1 -14.12 -5.11 13.59
CA MET A 1 -14.93 -3.91 13.30
C MET A 1 -14.42 -2.64 13.98
N GLN A 2 -14.10 -2.64 15.28
CA GLN A 2 -13.71 -1.42 16.02
C GLN A 2 -12.42 -0.74 15.49
N GLN A 3 -11.39 -1.53 15.14
CA GLN A 3 -10.14 -1.03 14.52
C GLN A 3 -10.35 -0.39 13.14
N ASN A 4 -11.28 -0.90 12.33
CA ASN A 4 -11.54 -0.37 10.98
C ASN A 4 -12.22 1.01 11.07
N VAL A 5 -13.09 1.20 12.07
CA VAL A 5 -13.72 2.49 12.39
C VAL A 5 -12.70 3.51 12.90
N GLU A 6 -11.70 3.08 13.69
CA GLU A 6 -10.61 3.94 14.15
C GLU A 6 -9.69 4.38 13.00
N LEU A 7 -9.33 3.44 12.11
CA LEU A 7 -8.56 3.76 10.90
C LEU A 7 -9.30 4.75 9.99
N GLN A 8 -10.61 4.57 9.82
CA GLN A 8 -11.45 5.48 9.03
C GLN A 8 -11.42 6.91 9.61
N ARG A 9 -11.54 7.04 10.95
CA ARG A 9 -11.45 8.35 11.63
C ARG A 9 -10.08 8.98 11.46
N GLU A 10 -9.01 8.19 11.53
CA GLU A 10 -7.65 8.68 11.34
C GLU A 10 -7.43 9.18 9.90
N ILE A 11 -7.94 8.45 8.89
CA ILE A 11 -7.95 8.88 7.49
C ILE A 11 -8.70 10.22 7.33
N GLU A 12 -9.89 10.36 7.92
CA GLU A 12 -10.68 11.60 7.84
C GLU A 12 -9.95 12.78 8.52
N ALA A 13 -9.25 12.53 9.63
CA ALA A 13 -8.46 13.55 10.33
C ALA A 13 -7.27 14.04 9.46
N PHE A 14 -6.56 13.12 8.80
CA PHE A 14 -5.47 13.47 7.89
C PHE A 14 -5.96 14.17 6.62
N ARG A 15 -7.14 13.79 6.09
CA ARG A 15 -7.80 14.54 4.99
C ARG A 15 -8.11 15.97 5.39
N SER A 16 -8.75 16.16 6.55
CA SER A 16 -9.09 17.49 7.06
C SER A 16 -7.84 18.36 7.29
N LYS A 17 -6.76 17.75 7.77
CA LYS A 17 -5.47 18.42 7.94
C LYS A 17 -4.85 18.83 6.60
N LEU A 18 -4.97 18.00 5.57
CA LEU A 18 -4.51 18.33 4.22
C LEU A 18 -5.31 19.48 3.60
N ASP A 19 -6.63 19.44 3.69
CA ASP A 19 -7.50 20.52 3.20
C ASP A 19 -7.15 21.86 3.88
N TYR A 20 -6.88 21.83 5.18
CA TYR A 20 -6.42 23.01 5.92
C TYR A 20 -5.06 23.52 5.41
N ILE A 21 -4.07 22.64 5.21
CA ILE A 21 -2.75 23.03 4.71
C ILE A 21 -2.84 23.61 3.30
N VAL A 22 -3.64 23.00 2.41
CA VAL A 22 -3.87 23.48 1.05
C VAL A 22 -4.55 24.85 1.07
N THR A 23 -5.58 25.04 1.91
CA THR A 23 -6.25 26.33 2.07
C THR A 23 -5.28 27.40 2.54
N PHE A 24 -4.46 27.09 3.55
CA PHE A 24 -3.43 27.99 4.07
C PHE A 24 -2.38 28.37 3.02
N ILE A 25 -1.89 27.42 2.23
CA ILE A 25 -0.93 27.67 1.15
C ILE A 25 -1.55 28.60 0.10
N ASN A 26 -2.80 28.35 -0.31
CA ASN A 26 -3.51 29.18 -1.29
C ASN A 26 -3.70 30.62 -0.78
N GLU A 27 -4.13 30.80 0.48
CA GLU A 27 -4.25 32.12 1.10
C GLU A 27 -2.91 32.87 1.14
N LYS A 28 -1.81 32.18 1.44
CA LYS A 28 -0.46 32.77 1.46
C LYS A 28 0.08 33.09 0.06
N LEU A 29 -0.27 32.29 -0.95
CA LEU A 29 0.06 32.58 -2.34
C LEU A 29 -0.71 33.80 -2.88
N ASP A 30 -1.99 33.96 -2.52
CA ASP A 30 -2.78 35.12 -2.92
C ASP A 30 -2.33 36.43 -2.22
N GLN A 31 -1.86 36.33 -0.97
CA GLN A 31 -1.23 37.47 -0.26
C GLN A 31 0.10 37.91 -0.93
N LYS A 32 0.87 36.98 -1.52
CA LYS A 32 2.09 37.29 -2.28
C LYS A 32 1.82 37.99 -3.61
N LYS A 33 0.66 37.78 -4.24
CA LYS A 33 0.28 38.48 -5.49
C LYS A 33 -0.03 39.97 -5.25
N THR A 34 -0.40 40.33 -4.02
CA THR A 34 -0.84 41.68 -3.64
C THR A 34 0.21 42.48 -2.88
N THR A 35 1.27 41.84 -2.36
CA THR A 35 2.31 42.48 -1.54
C THR A 35 3.69 41.84 -1.81
N PRO A 36 4.81 42.61 -1.93
CA PRO A 36 6.12 42.04 -2.17
C PRO A 36 6.53 41.06 -1.07
N ALA A 37 7.02 39.88 -1.46
CA ALA A 37 7.38 38.81 -0.54
C ALA A 37 8.49 39.22 0.44
N THR A 38 8.21 39.16 1.74
CA THR A 38 9.22 39.24 2.81
C THR A 38 9.83 37.86 3.06
N SER A 39 11.09 37.79 3.50
CA SER A 39 11.82 36.52 3.74
C SER A 39 11.08 35.56 4.69
N SER A 40 10.30 36.09 5.64
CA SER A 40 9.46 35.32 6.57
C SER A 40 8.28 34.61 5.89
N SER A 41 7.73 35.14 4.80
CA SER A 41 6.63 34.52 4.06
C SER A 41 7.08 33.30 3.25
N VAL A 42 8.34 33.31 2.78
CA VAL A 42 8.95 32.22 2.02
C VAL A 42 9.22 31.02 2.93
N SER A 43 9.74 31.24 4.14
CA SER A 43 9.99 30.14 5.09
C SER A 43 8.71 29.49 5.62
N MET A 44 7.63 30.26 5.81
CA MET A 44 6.33 29.70 6.21
C MET A 44 5.69 28.84 5.12
N LEU A 45 5.80 29.23 3.85
CA LEU A 45 5.34 28.41 2.72
C LEU A 45 6.14 27.11 2.64
N GLN A 46 7.48 27.18 2.75
CA GLN A 46 8.36 26.00 2.78
C GLN A 46 7.93 25.00 3.86
N LEU A 47 7.71 25.48 5.09
CA LEU A 47 7.28 24.64 6.21
C LEU A 47 5.87 24.05 6.00
N ALA A 48 4.96 24.82 5.38
CA ALA A 48 3.63 24.33 5.03
C ALA A 48 3.69 23.22 3.98
N PHE A 49 4.58 23.33 2.99
CA PHE A 49 4.82 22.29 1.99
C PHE A 49 5.42 21.02 2.59
N GLU A 50 6.41 21.13 3.46
CA GLU A 50 6.98 19.96 4.17
C GLU A 50 5.91 19.25 5.03
N ASN A 51 5.08 20.02 5.73
CA ASN A 51 3.95 19.48 6.49
C ASN A 51 2.90 18.83 5.59
N MET A 52 2.63 19.38 4.40
CA MET A 52 1.73 18.81 3.41
C MET A 52 2.25 17.44 2.97
N GLN A 53 3.52 17.34 2.58
CA GLN A 53 4.16 16.10 2.13
C GLN A 53 4.10 14.99 3.20
N GLN A 54 4.45 15.32 4.45
CA GLN A 54 4.36 14.36 5.54
C GLN A 54 2.92 13.89 5.79
N THR A 55 1.96 14.79 5.67
CA THR A 55 0.53 14.50 5.86
C THR A 55 -0.03 13.65 4.72
N GLU A 56 0.36 13.92 3.46
CA GLU A 56 0.03 13.09 2.28
C GLU A 56 0.61 11.69 2.38
N MET A 57 1.89 11.58 2.78
CA MET A 57 2.56 10.29 2.98
C MET A 57 1.82 9.44 4.02
N LYS A 58 1.47 10.05 5.16
CA LYS A 58 0.72 9.37 6.21
C LYS A 58 -0.69 8.98 5.77
N LEU A 59 -1.36 9.84 5.00
CA LEU A 59 -2.69 9.55 4.44
C LEU A 59 -2.65 8.37 3.46
N LEU A 60 -1.62 8.29 2.61
CA LEU A 60 -1.45 7.18 1.67
C LEU A 60 -1.21 5.87 2.43
N GLU A 61 -0.34 5.89 3.44
CA GLU A 61 -0.06 4.74 4.32
C GLU A 61 -1.35 4.22 4.99
N LEU A 62 -2.14 5.13 5.57
CA LEU A 62 -3.40 4.77 6.23
C LEU A 62 -4.46 4.22 5.26
N LYS A 63 -4.57 4.81 4.06
CA LYS A 63 -5.48 4.31 3.01
C LYS A 63 -5.11 2.90 2.56
N LEU A 64 -3.83 2.64 2.31
CA LEU A 64 -3.35 1.30 1.96
C LEU A 64 -3.65 0.29 3.07
N LYS A 65 -3.40 0.67 4.34
CA LYS A 65 -3.71 -0.17 5.50
C LYS A 65 -5.21 -0.47 5.64
N SER A 66 -6.08 0.51 5.39
CA SER A 66 -7.54 0.33 5.42
C SER A 66 -8.02 -0.63 4.32
N VAL A 67 -7.54 -0.47 3.09
CA VAL A 67 -7.89 -1.37 1.98
C VAL A 67 -7.45 -2.81 2.27
N SER A 68 -6.21 -2.99 2.72
CA SER A 68 -5.68 -4.30 3.09
C SER A 68 -6.49 -4.97 4.22
N GLN A 69 -6.84 -4.23 5.27
CA GLN A 69 -7.69 -4.76 6.35
C GLN A 69 -9.12 -5.07 5.91
N GLN A 70 -9.68 -4.30 4.98
CA GLN A 70 -11.02 -4.55 4.45
C GLN A 70 -11.03 -5.83 3.63
N GLU A 71 -10.04 -6.01 2.75
CA GLU A 71 -9.88 -7.24 1.96
C GLU A 71 -9.64 -8.46 2.85
N GLU A 72 -8.84 -8.33 3.91
CA GLU A 72 -8.62 -9.41 4.89
C GLU A 72 -9.91 -9.79 5.63
N ASN A 73 -10.74 -8.81 6.01
CA ASN A 73 -12.05 -9.08 6.63
C ASN A 73 -13.03 -9.75 5.69
N ASP A 74 -13.10 -9.29 4.44
CA ASP A 74 -13.96 -9.89 3.41
C ASP A 74 -13.52 -11.33 3.11
N LEU A 75 -12.21 -11.58 3.20
CA LEU A 75 -11.64 -12.91 3.07
C LEU A 75 -11.97 -13.83 4.23
N LEU A 76 -11.78 -13.36 5.47
CA LEU A 76 -12.16 -14.09 6.68
C LEU A 76 -13.64 -14.45 6.65
N LYS A 77 -14.49 -13.54 6.16
CA LYS A 77 -15.93 -13.79 5.99
C LYS A 77 -16.20 -14.85 4.93
N TYR A 78 -15.58 -14.75 3.76
CA TYR A 78 -15.69 -15.77 2.70
C TYR A 78 -15.23 -17.15 3.20
N LEU A 79 -14.15 -17.19 3.96
CA LEU A 79 -13.61 -18.43 4.52
C LEU A 79 -14.51 -19.00 5.62
N MET A 80 -15.03 -18.18 6.52
CA MET A 80 -16.04 -18.61 7.49
C MET A 80 -17.30 -19.18 6.82
N GLU A 81 -17.75 -18.58 5.72
CA GLU A 81 -18.90 -19.05 4.96
C GLU A 81 -18.63 -20.37 4.22
N LYS A 82 -17.37 -20.65 3.86
CA LYS A 82 -16.95 -21.87 3.16
C LYS A 82 -16.44 -22.98 4.07
N SER A 83 -16.02 -22.67 5.31
CA SER A 83 -15.32 -23.57 6.22
C SER A 83 -16.18 -24.62 6.92
N GLN A 84 -17.50 -24.65 6.68
CA GLN A 84 -18.42 -25.54 7.41
C GLN A 84 -18.18 -27.05 7.18
N ASN A 85 -17.33 -27.47 6.22
CA ASN A 85 -17.01 -28.89 5.96
C ASN A 85 -15.54 -29.15 5.55
N ILE A 86 -14.61 -28.26 5.91
CA ILE A 86 -13.21 -28.34 5.45
C ILE A 86 -12.31 -28.66 6.64
N SER A 87 -11.38 -29.62 6.50
CA SER A 87 -10.43 -29.96 7.56
C SER A 87 -9.53 -28.76 7.91
N SER A 88 -9.00 -28.70 9.14
CA SER A 88 -8.08 -27.64 9.58
C SER A 88 -6.88 -27.47 8.64
N ILE A 89 -6.42 -28.56 8.02
CA ILE A 89 -5.30 -28.55 7.07
C ILE A 89 -5.73 -27.84 5.79
N GLU A 90 -6.81 -28.30 5.15
CA GLU A 90 -7.35 -27.70 3.92
C GLU A 90 -7.74 -26.23 4.10
N GLN A 91 -8.22 -25.82 5.28
CA GLN A 91 -8.45 -24.40 5.59
C GLN A 91 -7.15 -23.60 5.54
N MET A 92 -6.08 -24.07 6.18
CA MET A 92 -4.77 -23.39 6.14
C MET A 92 -4.17 -23.37 4.72
N GLN A 93 -4.40 -24.40 3.91
CA GLN A 93 -3.98 -24.38 2.50
C GLN A 93 -4.74 -23.32 1.71
N LEU A 94 -6.05 -23.22 1.93
CA LEU A 94 -6.89 -22.22 1.31
C LEU A 94 -6.49 -20.79 1.72
N PHE A 95 -6.21 -20.54 3.00
CA PHE A 95 -5.69 -19.24 3.47
C PHE A 95 -4.41 -18.83 2.75
N ALA A 96 -3.44 -19.75 2.65
CA ALA A 96 -2.16 -19.43 2.02
C ALA A 96 -2.28 -19.18 0.50
N ILE A 97 -3.12 -19.93 -0.21
CA ILE A 97 -3.41 -19.69 -1.64
C ILE A 97 -4.04 -18.32 -1.83
N ILE A 98 -4.93 -17.93 -0.93
CA ILE A 98 -5.60 -16.65 -1.07
C ILE A 98 -4.68 -15.50 -0.70
N GLU A 99 -3.89 -15.60 0.36
CA GLU A 99 -2.88 -14.59 0.69
C GLU A 99 -1.91 -14.37 -0.48
N GLN A 100 -1.47 -15.45 -1.12
CA GLN A 100 -0.64 -15.38 -2.33
C GLN A 100 -1.35 -14.58 -3.44
N ARG A 101 -2.61 -14.91 -3.76
CA ARG A 101 -3.38 -14.23 -4.81
C ARG A 101 -3.65 -12.76 -4.50
N LEU A 102 -3.86 -12.42 -3.22
CA LEU A 102 -4.05 -11.04 -2.78
C LEU A 102 -2.77 -10.24 -2.98
N LEU A 103 -1.62 -10.79 -2.58
CA LEU A 103 -0.31 -10.15 -2.79
C LEU A 103 0.02 -9.97 -4.28
N GLU A 104 -0.24 -10.99 -5.10
CA GLU A 104 -0.08 -10.90 -6.57
C GLU A 104 -0.93 -9.76 -7.15
N ARG A 105 -2.21 -9.69 -6.76
CA ARG A 105 -3.12 -8.65 -7.22
C ARG A 105 -2.71 -7.26 -6.74
N GLU A 106 -2.27 -7.13 -5.49
CA GLU A 106 -1.79 -5.86 -4.94
C GLU A 106 -0.57 -5.37 -5.72
N ILE A 107 0.40 -6.25 -6.02
CA ILE A 107 1.57 -5.93 -6.84
C ILE A 107 1.14 -5.41 -8.22
N ASP A 108 0.19 -6.07 -8.87
CA ASP A 108 -0.28 -5.66 -10.20
C ASP A 108 -0.96 -4.28 -10.18
N LEU A 109 -1.82 -4.02 -9.19
CA LEU A 109 -2.46 -2.72 -9.03
C LEU A 109 -1.45 -1.59 -8.78
N VAL A 110 -0.45 -1.86 -7.93
CA VAL A 110 0.58 -0.88 -7.58
C VAL A 110 1.51 -0.62 -8.77
N ARG A 111 1.81 -1.66 -9.57
CA ARG A 111 2.55 -1.51 -10.85
C ARG A 111 1.79 -0.64 -11.85
N GLN A 112 0.48 -0.84 -11.97
CA GLN A 112 -0.35 -0.03 -12.86
C GLN A 112 -0.38 1.44 -12.42
N GLU A 113 -0.54 1.70 -11.12
CA GLU A 113 -0.49 3.06 -10.55
C GLU A 113 0.88 3.72 -10.75
N LEU A 114 1.97 2.93 -10.60
CA LEU A 114 3.34 3.39 -10.86
C LEU A 114 3.50 3.81 -12.31
N GLU A 115 3.07 2.97 -13.26
CA GLU A 115 3.19 3.26 -14.69
C GLU A 115 2.42 4.55 -15.06
N ILE A 116 1.21 4.74 -14.53
CA ILE A 116 0.43 5.97 -14.74
C ILE A 116 1.16 7.18 -14.15
N THR A 117 1.74 7.04 -12.96
CA THR A 117 2.44 8.13 -12.27
C THR A 117 3.73 8.51 -13.00
N GLU A 118 4.49 7.53 -13.49
CA GLU A 118 5.69 7.74 -14.31
C GLU A 118 5.36 8.44 -15.62
N ARG A 119 4.30 8.01 -16.33
CA ARG A 119 3.84 8.71 -17.55
C ARG A 119 3.48 10.17 -17.27
N LYS A 120 2.81 10.47 -16.15
CA LYS A 120 2.50 11.85 -15.75
C LYS A 120 3.77 12.65 -15.47
N ALA A 121 4.75 12.07 -14.79
CA ALA A 121 6.03 12.74 -14.51
C ALA A 121 6.78 13.07 -15.81
N VAL A 122 6.85 12.14 -16.75
CA VAL A 122 7.49 12.34 -18.06
C VAL A 122 6.76 13.41 -18.88
N GLN A 123 5.43 13.39 -18.91
CA GLN A 123 4.64 14.43 -19.59
C GLN A 123 4.90 15.82 -18.98
N LEU A 124 5.01 15.90 -17.65
CA LEU A 124 5.30 17.16 -16.96
C LEU A 124 6.73 17.65 -17.25
N GLU A 125 7.71 16.74 -17.32
CA GLU A 125 9.09 17.05 -17.71
C GLU A 125 9.19 17.53 -19.16
N GLN A 126 8.51 16.86 -20.09
CA GLN A 126 8.52 17.22 -21.51
C GLN A 126 7.79 18.53 -21.80
N ALA A 127 6.79 18.86 -20.99
CA ALA A 127 6.04 20.11 -21.14
C ALA A 127 6.83 21.36 -20.71
N PHE A 128 8.05 21.24 -20.13
CA PHE A 128 8.72 22.36 -19.48
C PHE A 128 10.20 22.60 -19.84
N GLU A 129 10.43 23.72 -20.54
CA GLU A 129 11.74 24.37 -20.72
C GLU A 129 11.94 25.61 -19.82
N ASN A 130 10.92 26.12 -19.09
CA ASN A 130 11.01 27.40 -18.36
C ASN A 130 10.51 27.36 -16.88
N SER A 131 11.47 27.46 -15.97
CA SER A 131 11.52 28.03 -14.59
C SER A 131 10.27 28.33 -13.72
N ASP A 132 9.15 27.61 -13.79
CA ASP A 132 8.10 27.72 -12.75
C ASP A 132 8.37 26.75 -11.58
N GLU A 133 8.69 27.30 -10.40
CA GLU A 133 8.93 26.54 -9.16
C GLU A 133 7.75 25.63 -8.79
N THR A 134 6.52 26.02 -9.13
CA THR A 134 5.30 25.24 -8.86
C THR A 134 5.31 23.91 -9.60
N ILE A 135 5.85 23.89 -10.81
CA ILE A 135 5.84 22.73 -11.70
C ILE A 135 7.01 21.82 -11.36
N LYS A 136 8.16 22.42 -11.02
CA LYS A 136 9.26 21.68 -10.38
C LYS A 136 8.79 20.96 -9.12
N PHE A 137 7.98 21.62 -8.29
CA PHE A 137 7.39 21.00 -7.10
C PHE A 137 6.46 19.82 -7.44
N HIS A 138 5.57 19.98 -8.43
CA HIS A 138 4.69 18.88 -8.87
C HIS A 138 5.48 17.69 -9.43
N LEU A 139 6.56 17.96 -10.17
CA LEU A 139 7.44 16.93 -10.69
C LEU A 139 8.13 16.15 -9.57
N GLU A 140 8.70 16.84 -8.59
CA GLU A 140 9.32 16.21 -7.41
C GLU A 140 8.30 15.39 -6.61
N SER A 141 7.07 15.88 -6.47
CA SER A 141 5.98 15.12 -5.84
C SER A 141 5.65 13.82 -6.60
N LEU A 142 5.56 13.88 -7.93
CA LEU A 142 5.34 12.69 -8.76
C LEU A 142 6.50 11.69 -8.66
N LYS A 143 7.76 12.17 -8.67
CA LYS A 143 8.95 11.33 -8.49
C LYS A 143 8.95 10.62 -7.14
N LEU A 144 8.66 11.35 -6.07
CA LEU A 144 8.53 10.78 -4.73
C LEU A 144 7.43 9.71 -4.67
N LYS A 145 6.28 9.98 -5.30
CA LYS A 145 5.19 9.00 -5.38
C LYS A 145 5.64 7.73 -6.13
N CYS A 146 6.38 7.85 -7.22
CA CYS A 146 6.95 6.70 -7.92
C CYS A 146 7.88 5.88 -7.02
N ASP A 147 8.75 6.53 -6.25
CA ASP A 147 9.68 5.83 -5.36
C ASP A 147 8.96 5.09 -4.23
N ILE A 148 7.88 5.65 -3.70
CA ILE A 148 7.02 4.98 -2.71
C ILE A 148 6.38 3.74 -3.32
N LEU A 149 5.79 3.86 -4.51
CA LEU A 149 5.15 2.74 -5.20
C LEU A 149 6.16 1.62 -5.52
N ARG A 150 7.38 1.96 -5.97
CA ARG A 150 8.47 1.00 -6.20
C ARG A 150 8.86 0.26 -4.93
N LYS A 151 9.03 0.97 -3.82
CA LYS A 151 9.34 0.34 -2.51
C LYS A 151 8.23 -0.61 -2.09
N HIS A 152 6.97 -0.22 -2.26
CA HIS A 152 5.82 -1.06 -1.91
C HIS A 152 5.78 -2.34 -2.74
N ILE A 153 6.03 -2.24 -4.06
CA ILE A 153 6.16 -3.42 -4.94
C ILE A 153 7.23 -4.38 -4.43
N ILE A 154 8.41 -3.86 -4.04
CA ILE A 154 9.50 -4.68 -3.50
C ILE A 154 9.05 -5.39 -2.21
N THR A 155 8.43 -4.67 -1.28
CA THR A 155 7.95 -5.25 -0.02
C THR A 155 6.88 -6.32 -0.24
N CYS A 156 5.88 -6.07 -1.10
CA CYS A 156 4.87 -7.06 -1.43
C CYS A 156 5.48 -8.28 -2.13
N SER A 157 6.47 -8.09 -3.00
CA SER A 157 7.17 -9.19 -3.68
C SER A 157 7.94 -10.06 -2.70
N GLN A 158 8.64 -9.45 -1.72
CA GLN A 158 9.33 -10.18 -0.66
C GLN A 158 8.37 -10.99 0.22
N ARG A 159 7.20 -10.44 0.54
CA ARG A 159 6.15 -11.16 1.28
C ARG A 159 5.60 -12.34 0.46
N LEU A 160 5.40 -12.14 -0.84
CA LEU A 160 4.94 -13.19 -1.74
C LEU A 160 5.95 -14.36 -1.81
N ASP A 161 7.24 -14.05 -1.89
CA ASP A 161 8.31 -15.05 -1.86
C ASP A 161 8.31 -15.86 -0.55
N GLU A 162 8.10 -15.18 0.60
CA GLU A 162 8.03 -15.85 1.90
C GLU A 162 6.79 -16.76 2.01
N VAL A 163 5.62 -16.30 1.58
CA VAL A 163 4.40 -17.13 1.53
C VAL A 163 4.60 -18.37 0.64
N ASN A 164 5.22 -18.19 -0.53
CA ASN A 164 5.52 -19.30 -1.44
C ASN A 164 6.50 -20.29 -0.82
N LYS A 165 7.55 -19.80 -0.15
CA LYS A 165 8.52 -20.65 0.54
C LYS A 165 7.89 -21.45 1.68
N GLN A 166 7.03 -20.82 2.48
CA GLN A 166 6.30 -21.50 3.56
C GLN A 166 5.36 -22.57 3.02
N ASN A 167 4.66 -22.29 1.92
CA ASN A 167 3.83 -23.28 1.23
C ASN A 167 4.63 -24.49 0.74
N LEU A 168 5.80 -24.27 0.13
CA LEU A 168 6.68 -25.35 -0.33
C LEU A 168 7.17 -26.24 0.82
N ILE A 169 7.61 -25.62 1.92
CA ILE A 169 8.05 -26.36 3.12
C ILE A 169 6.90 -27.20 3.69
N ARG A 170 5.68 -26.64 3.73
CA ARG A 170 4.51 -27.38 4.23
C ARG A 170 4.17 -28.58 3.35
N LEU A 171 4.12 -28.40 2.03
CA LEU A 171 3.85 -29.49 1.07
C LEU A 171 4.91 -30.61 1.18
N ALA A 172 6.17 -30.26 1.38
CA ALA A 172 7.23 -31.23 1.62
C ALA A 172 7.00 -32.05 2.91
N ASN A 173 6.60 -31.38 4.00
CA ASN A 173 6.30 -32.05 5.27
C ASN A 173 5.07 -32.97 5.17
N GLU A 174 4.00 -32.53 4.50
CA GLU A 174 2.81 -33.35 4.26
C GLU A 174 3.14 -34.60 3.43
N SER A 175 3.93 -34.45 2.37
CA SER A 175 4.40 -35.56 1.55
C SER A 175 5.19 -36.59 2.37
N GLN A 176 6.01 -36.12 3.31
CA GLN A 176 6.82 -36.98 4.17
C GLN A 176 5.97 -37.72 5.22
N ILE A 177 4.96 -37.05 5.79
CA ILE A 177 4.00 -37.68 6.71
C ILE A 177 3.22 -38.79 6.00
N LEU A 178 2.76 -38.54 4.76
CA LEU A 178 2.06 -39.53 3.94
C LEU A 178 2.95 -40.75 3.63
N LYS A 179 4.21 -40.52 3.27
CA LYS A 179 5.17 -41.62 3.05
C LYS A 179 5.37 -42.48 4.30
N ASN A 180 5.51 -41.85 5.47
CA ASN A 180 5.70 -42.56 6.74
C ASN A 180 4.46 -43.38 7.14
N ARG A 181 3.25 -42.85 6.88
CA ARG A 181 2.00 -43.60 7.11
C ARG A 181 1.88 -44.83 6.23
N ASN A 182 2.15 -44.69 4.93
CA ASN A 182 2.07 -45.81 4.00
C ASN A 182 3.09 -46.91 4.35
N GLN A 183 4.30 -46.55 4.79
CA GLN A 183 5.30 -47.52 5.26
C GLN A 183 4.87 -48.23 6.55
N GLN A 184 4.22 -47.53 7.47
CA GLN A 184 3.66 -48.16 8.68
C GLN A 184 2.51 -49.13 8.37
N GLU A 185 1.63 -48.77 7.43
CA GLU A 185 0.53 -49.62 6.99
C GLU A 185 1.05 -50.87 6.27
N GLU A 186 2.08 -50.75 5.43
CA GLU A 186 2.75 -51.90 4.79
C GLU A 186 3.43 -52.82 5.82
N SER A 187 4.06 -52.26 6.86
CA SER A 187 4.72 -53.04 7.92
C SER A 187 3.79 -53.77 8.89
N ASN A 188 2.50 -53.39 8.95
CA ASN A 188 1.49 -54.02 9.81
C ASN A 188 0.71 -55.13 9.11
N ILE A 189 1.00 -55.40 7.83
CA ILE A 189 0.34 -56.44 7.00
C ILE A 189 1.19 -57.73 6.92
N GLU A 190 2.44 -57.73 7.40
CA GLU A 190 3.28 -58.93 7.62
C GLU A 190 3.14 -59.51 9.04
#